data_AF-A0A936MQL1-F1
#
_entry.id   AF-A0A936MQL1-F1
#
_cell.length_a   1.000
_cell.length_b   1.000
_cell.length_c   1.000
_cell.angle_alpha   90.00
_cell.angle_beta   90.00
_cell.angle_gamma   90.00
#
_symmetry.space_group_name_H-M   'P 1'
#
loop_
_entity.id
_entity.type
_entity.pdbx_description
1 polymer ?
#
loop_
_entity_poly.entity_id
_entity_poly.type
_entity_poly.pdbx_seq_one_letter_code
_entity_poly.pdbx_strand_id
1 'polypeptide(L)'
;MTELVEIAEGIWCAESEMKMPGGVRMNTRMTVVRSSNGKLFVHSPIRMDESLGKAIDELGEVGWIVSPNRFHHLFFGKCAERYPGARTFGPPGLAEKVPGLRVDEVLTDSAPIEWAADFEQIVVQGAPKMSEVAFLHQGTRTLIVSDLFFNIVRPAGLMTKVVLTLMGTRGKLAKSRLWSTMTEDKAAFDASVRKVLEWDFDRLVMAHGDVVEKDARAKARAAMGI
;
A
#
# COMPACT_ATOMS: atom_id res chain seq x y z
N MET A 1 -10.89 -8.98 -16.99
CA MET A 1 -10.34 -7.62 -17.11
C MET A 1 -10.27 -7.07 -15.71
N THR A 2 -9.17 -6.40 -15.38
CA THR A 2 -8.99 -5.81 -14.06
C THR A 2 -9.81 -4.52 -13.99
N GLU A 3 -10.73 -4.43 -13.04
CA GLU A 3 -11.60 -3.27 -12.87
C GLU A 3 -10.97 -2.24 -11.94
N LEU A 4 -11.11 -0.96 -12.29
CA LEU A 4 -10.72 0.18 -11.48
C LEU A 4 -11.97 0.79 -10.85
N VAL A 5 -12.10 0.66 -9.53
CA VAL A 5 -13.32 1.03 -8.78
C VAL A 5 -13.05 2.25 -7.93
N GLU A 6 -13.89 3.28 -8.03
CA GLU A 6 -13.83 4.44 -7.15
C GLU A 6 -14.35 4.07 -5.75
N ILE A 7 -13.55 4.33 -4.72
CA ILE A 7 -13.88 3.99 -3.32
C ILE A 7 -14.11 5.24 -2.45
N ALA A 8 -13.61 6.38 -2.89
CA ALA A 8 -13.85 7.70 -2.33
C ALA A 8 -13.59 8.73 -3.44
N GLU A 9 -14.05 9.97 -3.26
CA GLU A 9 -13.81 11.04 -4.22
C GLU A 9 -12.31 11.16 -4.52
N GLY A 10 -11.94 10.98 -5.80
CA GLY A 10 -10.54 11.09 -6.19
C GLY A 10 -9.67 9.88 -5.85
N ILE A 11 -10.24 8.76 -5.37
CA ILE A 11 -9.50 7.55 -4.99
C ILE A 11 -10.12 6.32 -5.64
N TRP A 12 -9.32 5.62 -6.43
CA TRP A 12 -9.67 4.36 -7.08
C TRP A 12 -8.79 3.22 -6.60
N CYS A 13 -9.33 2.01 -6.64
CA CYS A 13 -8.62 0.78 -6.35
C CYS A 13 -8.83 -0.23 -7.47
N ALA A 14 -7.77 -0.97 -7.78
CA ALA A 14 -7.81 -2.13 -8.66
C ALA A 14 -7.15 -3.31 -7.96
N GLU A 15 -7.66 -4.51 -8.19
CA GLU A 15 -7.13 -5.73 -7.58
C GLU A 15 -6.69 -6.74 -8.63
N SER A 16 -5.56 -7.41 -8.37
CA SER A 16 -5.09 -8.51 -9.21
C SER A 16 -4.82 -9.76 -8.36
N GLU A 17 -5.22 -10.92 -8.86
CA GLU A 17 -4.91 -12.20 -8.22
C GLU A 17 -3.39 -12.42 -8.25
N MET A 18 -2.76 -12.57 -7.08
CA MET A 18 -1.37 -13.00 -6.97
C MET A 18 -1.31 -14.45 -6.51
N LYS A 19 -0.73 -15.29 -7.36
CA LYS A 19 -0.40 -16.68 -7.05
C LYS A 19 1.03 -16.74 -6.55
N MET A 20 1.19 -17.07 -5.28
CA MET A 20 2.49 -17.23 -4.64
C MET A 20 2.91 -18.71 -4.67
N PRO A 21 4.20 -19.01 -4.50
CA PRO A 21 4.69 -20.39 -4.40
C PRO A 21 3.91 -21.20 -3.34
N GLY A 22 3.77 -22.52 -3.58
CA GLY A 22 3.07 -23.40 -2.65
C GLY A 22 1.53 -23.32 -2.70
N GLY A 23 0.97 -22.72 -3.76
CA GLY A 23 -0.49 -22.68 -3.98
C GLY A 23 -1.23 -21.65 -3.13
N VAL A 24 -0.51 -20.71 -2.52
CA VAL A 24 -1.09 -19.58 -1.80
C VAL A 24 -1.63 -18.57 -2.82
N ARG A 25 -2.85 -18.12 -2.59
CA ARG A 25 -3.54 -17.12 -3.42
C ARG A 25 -3.94 -15.95 -2.56
N MET A 26 -3.46 -14.78 -2.92
CA MET A 26 -3.75 -13.54 -2.23
C MET A 26 -3.86 -12.43 -3.27
N ASN A 27 -4.95 -11.68 -3.26
CA ASN A 27 -5.03 -10.52 -4.15
C ASN A 27 -4.08 -9.44 -3.66
N THR A 28 -3.49 -8.70 -4.59
CA THR A 28 -2.81 -7.44 -4.31
C THR A 28 -3.64 -6.28 -4.87
N ARG A 29 -3.48 -5.08 -4.29
CA ARG A 29 -4.23 -3.88 -4.65
C ARG A 29 -3.29 -2.77 -5.08
N MET A 30 -3.65 -2.14 -6.20
CA MET A 30 -3.17 -0.81 -6.60
C MET A 30 -4.17 0.23 -6.11
N THR A 31 -3.68 1.35 -5.60
CA THR A 31 -4.51 2.52 -5.26
C THR A 31 -4.07 3.69 -6.12
N VAL A 32 -5.01 4.33 -6.81
CA VAL A 32 -4.79 5.51 -7.64
C VAL A 32 -5.48 6.67 -6.96
N VAL A 33 -4.74 7.76 -6.71
CA VAL A 33 -5.27 8.98 -6.11
C VAL A 33 -5.05 10.15 -7.05
N ARG A 34 -6.07 10.96 -7.26
CA ARG A 34 -5.94 12.24 -7.97
C ARG A 34 -5.50 13.31 -6.98
N SER A 35 -4.30 13.84 -7.19
CA SER A 35 -3.73 14.93 -6.38
C SER A 35 -4.45 16.26 -6.66
N SER A 36 -4.36 17.22 -5.74
CA SER A 36 -4.88 18.58 -5.90
C SER A 36 -4.36 19.31 -7.14
N ASN A 37 -3.20 18.90 -7.68
CA ASN A 37 -2.64 19.47 -8.92
C ASN A 37 -3.14 18.76 -10.20
N GLY A 38 -4.07 17.80 -10.07
CA GLY A 38 -4.71 17.10 -11.18
C GLY A 38 -3.95 15.86 -11.69
N LYS A 39 -2.71 15.62 -11.24
CA LYS A 39 -1.96 14.41 -11.60
C LYS A 39 -2.33 13.22 -10.73
N LEU A 40 -2.05 12.02 -11.22
CA LEU A 40 -2.32 10.77 -10.51
C LEU A 40 -1.10 10.28 -9.75
N PHE A 41 -1.34 9.89 -8.50
CA PHE A 41 -0.46 9.16 -7.61
C PHE A 41 -0.85 7.68 -7.64
N VAL A 42 0.03 6.82 -8.13
CA VAL A 42 -0.20 5.37 -8.25
C VAL A 42 0.59 4.63 -7.19
N HIS A 43 -0.10 4.10 -6.19
CA HIS A 43 0.46 3.36 -5.06
C HIS A 43 0.33 1.85 -5.27
N SER A 44 1.43 1.13 -5.00
CA SER A 44 1.51 -0.33 -5.07
C SER A 44 1.04 -0.91 -6.41
N PRO A 45 1.73 -0.61 -7.53
CA PRO A 45 1.29 -1.09 -8.83
C PRO A 45 1.10 -2.60 -8.87
N ILE A 46 0.01 -3.01 -9.53
CA ILE A 46 -0.32 -4.40 -9.85
C ILE A 46 -0.05 -4.69 -11.32
N ARG A 47 -0.26 -5.93 -11.76
CA ARG A 47 -0.22 -6.27 -13.18
C ARG A 47 -1.28 -5.45 -13.92
N MET A 48 -0.85 -4.58 -14.83
CA MET A 48 -1.75 -3.82 -15.69
C MET A 48 -2.02 -4.60 -16.98
N ASP A 49 -3.30 -4.87 -17.24
CA ASP A 49 -3.78 -5.21 -18.58
C ASP A 49 -4.14 -3.91 -19.33
N GLU A 50 -4.40 -4.01 -20.64
CA GLU A 50 -4.74 -2.82 -21.45
C GLU A 50 -6.01 -2.12 -20.97
N SER A 51 -6.99 -2.86 -20.42
CA SER A 51 -8.21 -2.27 -19.87
C SER A 51 -7.93 -1.40 -18.65
N LEU A 52 -7.13 -1.88 -17.70
CA LEU A 52 -6.76 -1.11 -16.52
C LEU A 52 -5.91 0.10 -16.91
N GLY A 53 -4.95 -0.09 -17.82
CA GLY A 53 -4.13 1.00 -18.34
C GLY A 53 -5.00 2.11 -18.94
N LYS A 54 -5.92 1.77 -19.84
CA LYS A 54 -6.84 2.73 -20.45
C LYS A 54 -7.72 3.44 -19.41
N ALA A 55 -8.24 2.71 -18.42
CA ALA A 55 -9.04 3.29 -17.35
C ALA A 55 -8.25 4.32 -16.53
N ILE A 56 -6.96 4.06 -16.24
CA ILE A 56 -6.08 5.03 -15.57
C ILE A 56 -5.81 6.23 -16.48
N ASP A 57 -5.56 6.01 -17.77
CA ASP A 57 -5.29 7.07 -18.75
C ASP A 57 -6.49 8.03 -18.89
N GLU A 58 -7.73 7.52 -18.75
CA GLU A 58 -8.96 8.32 -18.73
C GLU A 58 -9.12 9.19 -17.47
N LEU A 59 -8.46 8.86 -16.36
CA LEU A 59 -8.50 9.65 -15.13
C LEU A 59 -7.57 10.87 -15.17
N GLY A 60 -6.44 10.79 -15.88
CA GLY A 60 -5.46 11.87 -16.00
C GLY A 60 -4.01 11.42 -16.18
N GLU A 61 -3.09 12.38 -16.16
CA GLU A 61 -1.65 12.13 -16.26
C GLU A 61 -1.12 11.44 -14.99
N VAL A 62 -0.46 10.29 -15.13
CA VAL A 62 0.28 9.67 -14.03
C VAL A 62 1.53 10.47 -13.73
N GLY A 63 1.53 11.18 -12.60
CA GLY A 63 2.65 11.99 -12.15
C GLY A 63 3.66 11.19 -11.34
N TRP A 64 3.17 10.24 -10.53
CA TRP A 64 4.02 9.51 -9.59
C TRP A 64 3.62 8.06 -9.43
N ILE A 65 4.63 7.21 -9.34
CA ILE A 65 4.50 5.77 -9.10
C ILE A 65 5.24 5.45 -7.82
N VAL A 66 4.56 4.79 -6.90
CA VAL A 66 5.05 4.57 -5.53
C VAL A 66 5.06 3.09 -5.22
N SER A 67 6.24 2.58 -4.88
CA SER A 67 6.36 1.31 -4.17
C SER A 67 6.26 1.60 -2.67
N PRO A 68 5.30 1.01 -1.94
CA PRO A 68 5.05 1.40 -0.55
C PRO A 68 5.99 0.75 0.45
N ASN A 69 6.59 -0.38 0.08
CA ASN A 69 7.52 -1.12 0.91
C ASN A 69 8.44 -1.97 0.02
N ARG A 70 9.42 -2.64 0.62
CA ARG A 70 10.43 -3.39 -0.13
C ARG A 70 9.90 -4.68 -0.77
N PHE A 71 8.61 -5.01 -0.68
CA PHE A 71 8.00 -6.24 -1.22
C PHE A 71 6.97 -5.95 -2.32
N HIS A 72 6.32 -4.80 -2.31
CA HIS A 72 5.33 -4.37 -3.32
C HIS A 72 5.99 -3.61 -4.48
N HIS A 73 7.01 -4.23 -5.10
CA HIS A 73 7.75 -3.66 -6.24
C HIS A 73 7.66 -4.52 -7.52
N LEU A 74 6.97 -5.66 -7.48
CA LEU A 74 6.96 -6.64 -8.59
C LEU A 74 6.51 -6.03 -9.93
N PHE A 75 5.50 -5.16 -9.90
CA PHE A 75 4.98 -4.48 -11.11
C PHE A 75 5.38 -3.01 -11.18
N PHE A 76 6.20 -2.53 -10.24
CA PHE A 76 6.63 -1.14 -10.16
C PHE A 76 7.40 -0.72 -11.42
N GLY A 77 8.40 -1.52 -11.84
CA GLY A 77 9.18 -1.23 -13.05
C GLY A 77 8.31 -1.24 -14.32
N LYS A 78 7.40 -2.21 -14.46
CA LYS A 78 6.48 -2.28 -15.60
C LYS A 78 5.49 -1.11 -15.63
N CYS A 79 5.08 -0.62 -14.47
CA CYS A 79 4.28 0.60 -14.37
C CYS A 79 5.08 1.82 -14.83
N ALA A 80 6.34 1.96 -14.40
CA ALA A 80 7.22 3.04 -14.85
C ALA A 80 7.54 2.98 -16.35
N GLU A 81 7.67 1.79 -16.93
CA GLU A 81 7.80 1.61 -18.39
C GLU A 81 6.55 2.11 -19.15
N ARG A 82 5.34 1.85 -18.63
CA ARG A 82 4.09 2.35 -19.24
C ARG A 82 3.96 3.87 -19.13
N TYR A 83 4.38 4.45 -18.01
CA TYR A 83 4.28 5.88 -17.72
C TYR A 83 5.68 6.51 -17.59
N PRO A 84 6.44 6.64 -18.69
CA PRO A 84 7.84 7.07 -18.62
C PRO A 84 8.02 8.48 -18.06
N GLY A 85 7.01 9.35 -18.19
CA GLY A 85 7.00 10.71 -17.64
C GLY A 85 6.71 10.79 -16.13
N ALA A 86 6.23 9.70 -15.51
CA ALA A 86 6.01 9.66 -14.08
C ALA A 86 7.35 9.57 -13.33
N ARG A 87 7.44 10.22 -12.17
CA ARG A 87 8.56 10.03 -11.23
C ARG A 87 8.30 8.82 -10.34
N THR A 88 9.33 8.04 -10.10
CA THR A 88 9.27 6.79 -9.34
C THR A 88 9.80 6.99 -7.93
N PHE A 89 9.01 6.60 -6.93
CA PHE A 89 9.35 6.71 -5.52
C PHE A 89 9.40 5.32 -4.88
N GLY A 90 10.54 5.01 -4.28
CA GLY A 90 10.76 3.76 -3.56
C GLY A 90 10.91 4.02 -2.06
N PRO A 91 10.62 3.02 -1.21
CA PRO A 91 10.94 3.10 0.20
C PRO A 91 12.47 3.01 0.41
N PRO A 92 12.96 3.40 1.59
CA PRO A 92 14.36 3.17 1.96
C PRO A 92 14.78 1.71 1.76
N GLY A 93 15.88 1.49 1.02
CA GLY A 93 16.44 0.15 0.80
C GLY A 93 15.92 -0.60 -0.45
N LEU A 94 15.05 0.00 -1.26
CA LEU A 94 14.50 -0.68 -2.46
C LEU A 94 15.52 -0.76 -3.61
N ALA A 95 16.22 0.33 -3.92
CA ALA A 95 17.19 0.36 -5.03
C ALA A 95 18.34 -0.64 -4.79
N GLU A 96 18.76 -0.81 -3.53
CA GLU A 96 19.76 -1.78 -3.12
C GLU A 96 19.23 -3.22 -3.18
N LYS A 97 17.94 -3.42 -2.86
CA LYS A 97 17.29 -4.73 -2.95
C LYS A 97 17.14 -5.21 -4.39
N VAL A 98 16.88 -4.29 -5.31
CA VAL A 98 16.61 -4.58 -6.73
C VAL A 98 17.51 -3.73 -7.61
N PRO A 99 18.80 -4.11 -7.77
CA PRO A 99 19.72 -3.38 -8.62
C PRO A 99 19.17 -3.23 -10.05
N GLY A 100 19.27 -2.02 -10.60
CA GLY A 100 18.78 -1.69 -11.95
C GLY A 100 17.30 -1.31 -12.03
N LEU A 101 16.55 -1.36 -10.92
CA LEU A 101 15.22 -0.78 -10.86
C LEU A 101 15.32 0.75 -10.87
N ARG A 102 14.59 1.42 -11.78
CA ARG A 102 14.47 2.89 -11.78
C ARG A 102 13.72 3.34 -10.53
N VAL A 103 14.43 3.96 -9.59
CA VAL A 103 13.90 4.62 -8.40
C VAL A 103 14.47 6.03 -8.42
N ASP A 104 13.65 7.00 -8.85
CA ASP A 104 14.09 8.39 -9.02
C ASP A 104 14.28 9.07 -7.65
N GLU A 105 13.44 8.71 -6.67
CA GLU A 105 13.45 9.29 -5.33
C GLU A 105 13.21 8.24 -4.23
N VAL A 106 13.73 8.52 -3.04
CA VAL A 106 13.51 7.71 -1.84
C VAL A 106 12.51 8.40 -0.92
N LEU A 107 11.46 7.68 -0.52
CA LEU A 107 10.45 8.14 0.42
C LEU A 107 11.06 8.39 1.81
N THR A 108 10.57 9.43 2.49
CA THR A 108 11.03 9.84 3.82
C THR A 108 9.84 10.01 4.78
N ASP A 109 10.10 10.49 6.00
CA ASP A 109 9.08 10.78 7.01
C ASP A 109 8.24 12.03 6.71
N SER A 110 8.38 12.62 5.52
CA SER A 110 7.60 13.78 5.10
C SER A 110 7.20 13.65 3.65
N ALA A 111 5.97 14.07 3.35
CA ALA A 111 5.49 14.14 1.98
C ALA A 111 6.31 15.20 1.21
N PRO A 112 6.86 14.86 0.03
CA PRO A 112 7.55 15.82 -0.80
C PRO A 112 6.54 16.80 -1.45
N ILE A 113 7.04 17.93 -1.95
CA ILE A 113 6.21 19.08 -2.41
C ILE A 113 5.16 18.69 -3.46
N GLU A 114 5.44 17.63 -4.21
CA GLU A 114 4.62 17.05 -5.26
C GLU A 114 3.20 16.70 -4.79
N TRP A 115 3.07 16.22 -3.55
CA TRP A 115 1.79 15.78 -2.97
C TRP A 115 1.63 16.11 -1.48
N ALA A 116 2.50 16.96 -0.91
CA ALA A 116 2.41 17.40 0.48
C ALA A 116 1.10 18.13 0.82
N ALA A 117 0.41 18.70 -0.17
CA ALA A 117 -0.91 19.30 0.01
C ALA A 117 -2.01 18.24 0.24
N ASP A 118 -1.84 17.04 -0.29
CA ASP A 118 -2.86 15.97 -0.27
C ASP A 118 -2.59 14.95 0.84
N PHE A 119 -1.33 14.68 1.16
CA PHE A 119 -0.95 13.58 2.04
C PHE A 119 -0.13 14.00 3.26
N GLU A 120 -0.47 13.42 4.41
CA GLU A 120 0.55 13.12 5.41
C GLU A 120 1.24 11.79 5.06
N GLN A 121 2.51 11.64 5.42
CA GLN A 121 3.32 10.48 5.10
C GLN A 121 4.29 10.19 6.25
N ILE A 122 4.56 8.91 6.54
CA ILE A 122 5.64 8.53 7.45
C ILE A 122 6.24 7.18 7.05
N VAL A 123 7.56 7.01 7.20
CA VAL A 123 8.18 5.68 7.14
C VAL A 123 7.91 4.98 8.47
N VAL A 124 7.40 3.75 8.42
CA VAL A 124 7.24 2.90 9.60
C VAL A 124 8.63 2.43 10.03
N GLN A 125 9.20 3.15 11.00
CA GLN A 125 10.56 2.92 11.49
C GLN A 125 10.71 1.60 12.25
N GLY A 126 11.95 1.20 12.50
CA GLY A 126 12.27 0.01 13.31
C GLY A 126 12.11 -1.33 12.60
N ALA A 127 11.68 -1.36 11.35
CA ALA A 127 11.57 -2.56 10.52
C ALA A 127 12.19 -2.37 9.12
N PRO A 128 13.52 -2.14 9.01
CA PRO A 128 14.19 -1.75 7.76
C PRO A 128 14.15 -2.82 6.65
N LYS A 129 13.82 -4.07 6.98
CA LYS A 129 13.58 -5.12 5.98
C LYS A 129 12.25 -4.97 5.26
N MET A 130 11.26 -4.38 5.93
CA MET A 130 9.98 -4.02 5.34
C MET A 130 10.04 -2.63 4.72
N SER A 131 10.50 -1.63 5.49
CA SER A 131 10.50 -0.20 5.14
C SER A 131 9.17 0.24 4.54
N GLU A 132 8.07 -0.03 5.23
CA GLU A 132 6.75 0.43 4.77
C GLU A 132 6.60 1.94 4.98
N VAL A 133 5.97 2.60 4.03
CA VAL A 133 5.59 4.01 4.13
C VAL A 133 4.07 4.09 4.15
N ALA A 134 3.52 4.71 5.19
CA ALA A 134 2.09 4.92 5.35
C ALA A 134 1.73 6.33 4.85
N PHE A 135 0.56 6.45 4.23
CA PHE A 135 0.04 7.69 3.67
C PHE A 135 -1.36 7.96 4.21
N LEU A 136 -1.64 9.19 4.62
CA LEU A 136 -2.99 9.66 4.93
C LEU A 136 -3.41 10.64 3.84
N HIS A 137 -4.37 10.26 3.00
CA HIS A 137 -5.04 11.22 2.14
C HIS A 137 -5.97 12.09 2.99
N GLN A 138 -5.63 13.36 3.17
CA GLN A 138 -6.27 14.26 4.11
C GLN A 138 -7.71 14.58 3.69
N GLY A 139 -7.93 14.88 2.40
CA GLY A 139 -9.24 15.30 1.88
C GLY A 139 -10.36 14.28 2.07
N THR A 140 -10.03 12.99 2.00
CA THR A 140 -11.01 11.89 2.18
C THR A 140 -10.85 11.12 3.48
N ARG A 141 -9.90 11.52 4.34
CA ARG A 141 -9.60 10.82 5.60
C ARG A 141 -9.30 9.33 5.37
N THR A 142 -8.49 9.03 4.35
CA THR A 142 -8.16 7.67 3.92
C THR A 142 -6.72 7.33 4.28
N LEU A 143 -6.54 6.39 5.20
CA LEU A 143 -5.24 5.77 5.46
C LEU A 143 -4.95 4.74 4.36
N ILE A 144 -3.83 4.89 3.67
CA ILE A 144 -3.33 4.00 2.63
C ILE A 144 -2.02 3.39 3.14
N VAL A 145 -2.01 2.06 3.22
CA VAL A 145 -0.86 1.24 3.64
C VAL A 145 -0.72 0.04 2.71
N SER A 146 0.30 -0.80 2.91
CA SER A 146 0.43 -2.08 2.20
C SER A 146 0.30 -3.27 3.13
N ASP A 147 1.38 -3.68 3.79
CA ASP A 147 1.46 -4.91 4.59
C ASP A 147 1.34 -4.64 6.11
N LEU A 148 1.19 -3.38 6.55
CA LEU A 148 0.93 -3.08 7.96
C LEU A 148 -0.36 -3.75 8.44
N PHE A 149 -1.38 -3.78 7.59
CA PHE A 149 -2.66 -4.42 7.86
C PHE A 149 -3.07 -5.39 6.74
N PHE A 150 -3.75 -6.45 7.14
CA PHE A 150 -4.40 -7.41 6.25
C PHE A 150 -5.87 -7.50 6.64
N ASN A 151 -6.78 -7.59 5.67
CA ASN A 151 -8.21 -7.78 5.92
C ASN A 151 -8.83 -8.85 5.00
N ILE A 152 -8.20 -10.03 4.94
CA ILE A 152 -8.66 -11.12 4.08
C ILE A 152 -9.74 -11.94 4.81
N VAL A 153 -10.99 -11.52 4.68
CA VAL A 153 -12.14 -12.16 5.35
C VAL A 153 -12.51 -13.52 4.73
N ARG A 154 -12.32 -13.68 3.42
CA ARG A 154 -12.70 -14.90 2.67
C ARG A 154 -11.52 -15.47 1.88
N PRO A 155 -10.55 -16.11 2.56
CA PRO A 155 -9.37 -16.65 1.89
C PRO A 155 -9.68 -17.88 1.02
N ALA A 156 -9.15 -17.87 -0.21
CA ALA A 156 -9.36 -18.93 -1.19
C ALA A 156 -8.26 -20.00 -1.16
N GLY A 157 -8.65 -21.26 -0.93
CA GLY A 157 -7.74 -22.42 -0.93
C GLY A 157 -7.20 -22.79 0.45
N LEU A 158 -6.86 -24.07 0.64
CA LEU A 158 -6.38 -24.60 1.91
C LEU A 158 -5.04 -23.99 2.32
N MET A 159 -4.10 -23.88 1.39
CA MET A 159 -2.76 -23.33 1.66
C MET A 159 -2.82 -21.86 2.10
N THR A 160 -3.63 -21.05 1.44
CA THR A 160 -3.90 -19.66 1.87
C THR A 160 -4.44 -19.60 3.29
N LYS A 161 -5.42 -20.46 3.63
CA LYS A 161 -5.98 -20.53 4.99
C LYS A 161 -4.91 -20.88 6.02
N VAL A 162 -4.02 -21.83 5.72
CA VAL A 162 -2.92 -22.22 6.61
C VAL A 162 -1.96 -21.05 6.82
N VAL A 163 -1.47 -20.42 5.74
CA VAL A 163 -0.52 -19.31 5.81
C VAL A 163 -1.08 -18.12 6.56
N LEU A 164 -2.32 -17.70 6.28
CA LEU A 164 -2.95 -16.59 7.00
C LEU A 164 -3.22 -16.92 8.48
N THR A 165 -3.42 -18.19 8.82
CA THR A 165 -3.53 -18.61 10.23
C THR A 165 -2.18 -18.42 10.94
N LEU A 166 -1.08 -18.83 10.31
CA LEU A 166 0.27 -18.66 10.86
C LEU A 166 0.62 -17.18 11.00
N MET A 167 0.26 -16.35 10.01
CA MET A 167 0.42 -14.89 10.04
C MET A 167 -0.51 -14.19 11.03
N GLY A 168 -1.54 -14.87 11.55
CA GLY A 168 -2.51 -14.29 12.48
C GLY A 168 -3.58 -13.38 11.82
N THR A 169 -3.68 -13.40 10.49
CA THR A 169 -4.50 -12.48 9.67
C THR A 169 -5.71 -13.14 9.03
N ARG A 170 -5.93 -14.43 9.28
CA ARG A 170 -7.06 -15.17 8.69
C ARG A 170 -8.40 -14.63 9.17
N GLY A 171 -9.24 -14.19 8.23
CA GLY A 171 -10.66 -13.94 8.45
C GLY A 171 -10.98 -12.63 9.18
N LYS A 172 -10.00 -11.72 9.32
CA LYS A 172 -10.16 -10.49 10.10
C LYS A 172 -9.17 -9.41 9.66
N LEU A 173 -9.47 -8.16 10.02
CA LEU A 173 -8.48 -7.09 10.05
C LEU A 173 -7.43 -7.39 11.14
N ALA A 174 -6.16 -7.45 10.76
CA ALA A 174 -5.07 -7.70 11.69
C ALA A 174 -3.74 -7.18 11.14
N LYS A 175 -2.83 -6.83 12.06
CA LYS A 175 -1.41 -6.78 11.74
C LYS A 175 -0.85 -8.19 11.60
N SER A 176 -0.09 -8.42 10.52
CA SER A 176 0.63 -9.68 10.34
C SER A 176 1.69 -9.90 11.42
N ARG A 177 1.79 -11.13 11.92
CA ARG A 177 2.90 -11.58 12.79
C ARG A 177 4.28 -11.46 12.11
N LEU A 178 4.33 -11.32 10.78
CA LEU A 178 5.55 -11.04 10.04
C LEU A 178 6.28 -9.80 10.58
N TRP A 179 5.54 -8.77 10.99
CA TRP A 179 6.10 -7.58 11.62
C TRP A 179 6.87 -7.89 12.89
N SER A 180 6.43 -8.86 13.69
CA SER A 180 7.16 -9.26 14.89
C SER A 180 8.52 -9.88 14.58
N THR A 181 8.70 -10.47 13.38
CA THR A 181 9.99 -11.02 12.93
C THR A 181 10.86 -10.02 12.18
N MET A 182 10.25 -8.98 11.60
CA MET A 182 10.94 -7.96 10.81
C MET A 182 11.28 -6.70 11.60
N THR A 183 10.71 -6.54 12.80
CA THR A 183 11.00 -5.42 13.70
C THR A 183 12.31 -5.69 14.42
N GLU A 184 13.28 -4.82 14.20
CA GLU A 184 14.60 -4.82 14.84
C GLU A 184 14.65 -3.80 15.98
N ASP A 185 13.95 -2.68 15.84
CA ASP A 185 13.73 -1.70 16.90
C ASP A 185 12.23 -1.58 17.19
N LYS A 186 11.80 -2.22 18.29
CA LYS A 186 10.40 -2.22 18.71
C LYS A 186 9.91 -0.84 19.14
N ALA A 187 10.75 -0.03 19.77
CA ALA A 187 10.33 1.28 20.26
C ALA A 187 10.06 2.23 19.10
N ALA A 188 10.94 2.23 18.08
CA ALA A 188 10.75 3.02 16.87
C ALA A 188 9.52 2.56 16.05
N PHE A 189 9.31 1.24 15.95
CA PHE A 189 8.12 0.68 15.30
C PHE A 189 6.83 1.09 16.02
N ASP A 190 6.74 0.87 17.33
CA ASP A 190 5.57 1.21 18.12
C ASP A 190 5.28 2.73 18.09
N ALA A 191 6.32 3.56 18.10
CA ALA A 191 6.18 5.01 17.99
C ALA A 191 5.63 5.43 16.62
N SER A 192 6.14 4.85 15.53
CA SER A 192 5.68 5.16 14.16
C SER A 192 4.23 4.74 13.96
N VAL A 193 3.89 3.51 14.37
CA VAL A 193 2.50 3.02 14.35
C VAL A 193 1.59 3.92 15.16
N ARG A 194 1.99 4.33 16.37
CA ARG A 194 1.15 5.18 17.21
C ARG A 194 0.82 6.50 16.50
N LYS A 195 1.82 7.14 15.86
CA LYS A 195 1.60 8.34 15.03
C LYS A 195 0.61 8.08 13.89
N VAL A 196 0.78 6.99 13.14
CA VAL A 196 -0.16 6.60 12.06
C VAL A 196 -1.58 6.42 12.60
N LEU A 197 -1.75 5.82 13.79
CA LEU A 197 -3.05 5.61 14.42
C LEU A 197 -3.60 6.86 15.13
N GLU A 198 -2.80 7.92 15.26
CA GLU A 198 -3.22 9.23 15.78
C GLU A 198 -3.82 10.12 14.70
N TRP A 199 -3.49 9.88 13.44
CA TRP A 199 -4.11 10.52 12.28
C TRP A 199 -5.62 10.36 12.25
N ASP A 200 -6.28 11.36 11.65
CA ASP A 200 -7.73 11.44 11.58
C ASP A 200 -8.26 10.77 10.29
N PHE A 201 -8.36 9.44 10.31
CA PHE A 201 -8.90 8.64 9.20
C PHE A 201 -10.16 7.88 9.59
N ASP A 202 -11.04 7.67 8.63
CA ASP A 202 -12.23 6.80 8.78
C ASP A 202 -12.25 5.63 7.77
N ARG A 203 -11.37 5.69 6.77
CA ARG A 203 -11.17 4.64 5.77
C ARG A 203 -9.74 4.09 5.84
N LEU A 204 -9.59 2.78 5.68
CA LEU A 204 -8.29 2.10 5.59
C LEU A 204 -8.23 1.24 4.33
N VAL A 205 -7.26 1.55 3.47
CA VAL A 205 -6.89 0.81 2.27
C VAL A 205 -5.55 0.12 2.52
N MET A 206 -5.50 -1.18 2.27
CA MET A 206 -4.31 -2.02 2.41
C MET A 206 -4.08 -2.83 1.14
N ALA A 207 -2.91 -3.43 0.98
CA ALA A 207 -2.63 -4.21 -0.24
C ALA A 207 -3.44 -5.52 -0.31
N HIS A 208 -3.91 -6.04 0.83
CA HIS A 208 -4.46 -7.39 0.92
C HIS A 208 -5.80 -7.47 1.67
N GLY A 209 -6.83 -7.91 0.95
CA GLY A 209 -8.19 -8.09 1.50
C GLY A 209 -9.02 -6.80 1.46
N ASP A 210 -10.20 -6.83 2.07
CA ASP A 210 -11.25 -5.82 1.84
C ASP A 210 -10.87 -4.44 2.40
N VAL A 211 -11.26 -3.36 1.72
CA VAL A 211 -11.16 -1.99 2.24
C VAL A 211 -12.03 -1.86 3.51
N VAL A 212 -11.51 -1.20 4.54
CA VAL A 212 -12.31 -0.86 5.72
C VAL A 212 -12.90 0.53 5.50
N GLU A 213 -14.19 0.56 5.21
CA GLU A 213 -14.92 1.76 4.77
C GLU A 213 -15.18 2.79 5.88
N LYS A 214 -15.38 2.32 7.11
CA LYS A 214 -15.80 3.11 8.28
C LYS A 214 -15.22 2.56 9.58
N ASP A 215 -15.12 3.43 10.58
CA ASP A 215 -14.53 3.18 11.90
C ASP A 215 -13.10 2.63 11.78
N ALA A 216 -12.42 2.97 10.68
CA ALA A 216 -11.16 2.33 10.33
C ALA A 216 -10.09 2.57 11.41
N ARG A 217 -10.05 3.77 12.00
CA ARG A 217 -9.12 4.09 13.09
C ARG A 217 -9.34 3.21 14.31
N ALA A 218 -10.59 3.04 14.77
CA ALA A 218 -10.91 2.19 15.90
C ALA A 218 -10.57 0.72 15.61
N LYS A 219 -10.91 0.22 14.42
CA LYS A 219 -10.62 -1.16 13.99
C LYS A 219 -9.12 -1.40 13.85
N ALA A 220 -8.36 -0.43 13.32
CA ALA A 220 -6.91 -0.51 13.18
C ALA A 220 -6.22 -0.53 14.56
N ARG A 221 -6.67 0.28 15.51
CA ARG A 221 -6.18 0.26 16.90
C ARG A 221 -6.42 -1.09 17.57
N ALA A 222 -7.65 -1.61 17.46
CA ALA A 222 -7.98 -2.94 17.97
C ALA A 222 -7.11 -4.04 17.33
N ALA A 223 -6.85 -3.96 16.02
CA ALA A 223 -5.96 -4.87 15.29
C ALA A 223 -4.49 -4.78 15.73
N MET A 224 -4.08 -3.65 16.32
CA MET A 224 -2.75 -3.42 16.89
C MET A 224 -2.68 -3.72 18.40
N GLY A 225 -3.80 -3.98 19.06
CA GLY A 225 -3.87 -4.23 20.50
C GLY A 225 -3.75 -2.96 21.36
N ILE A 226 -4.23 -1.82 20.85
CA ILE A 226 -4.20 -0.48 21.48
C ILE A 226 -5.62 0.12 21.53
#